data_AF-S2KEG4-F1
#
_entry.id   AF-S2KEG4-F1
#
_cell.length_a   1.000
_cell.length_b   1.000
_cell.length_c   1.000
_cell.angle_alpha   90.00
_cell.angle_beta   90.00
_cell.angle_gamma   90.00
#
_symmetry.space_group_name_H-M   'P 1'
#
loop_
_entity.id
_entity.type
_entity.pdbx_description
1 polymer ?
#
loop_
_entity_poly.entity_id
_entity_poly.type
_entity_poly.pdbx_seq_one_letter_code
_entity_poly.pdbx_strand_id
1 'polypeptide(L)'
;MFPTLKAILLASSLLVPMLLVGCAQQPTSPPSATEMPASSSPEAKALVIPSRGPSRRMMSEARFIHQAGMTSTQHDVAKDFPTVEVWRSSRYQLVTTSATLAQRDLLEQLVQLRFPGTIPATVEDALRQTLRDTGFTLCPPQGVPQSLLYGNPLPAVHRRLGPMPLREALTVLAGSTWEMQVDPIARLVCYRLRDQPLAMRR
;
A
#
# COMPACT_ATOMS: atom_id res chain seq x y z
N MET A 1 14.70 2.60 -72.38
CA MET A 1 15.24 1.93 -71.18
C MET A 1 14.09 1.15 -70.57
N PHE A 2 14.17 -0.19 -70.61
CA PHE A 2 13.03 -1.12 -70.60
C PHE A 2 12.32 -1.27 -69.23
N PRO A 3 10.98 -1.42 -69.21
CA PRO A 3 10.20 -1.91 -68.07
C PRO A 3 9.82 -3.41 -68.25
N THR A 4 9.88 -4.24 -67.19
CA THR A 4 9.18 -5.54 -67.06
C THR A 4 9.07 -5.87 -65.57
N LEU A 5 7.89 -5.97 -64.95
CA LEU A 5 6.90 -7.06 -64.96
C LEU A 5 7.45 -8.40 -64.47
N LYS A 6 7.12 -8.78 -63.23
CA LYS A 6 6.80 -10.17 -62.86
C LYS A 6 5.94 -10.22 -61.61
N ALA A 7 4.69 -10.64 -61.82
CA ALA A 7 3.77 -11.12 -60.80
C ALA A 7 4.16 -12.55 -60.40
N ILE A 8 4.11 -12.88 -59.10
CA ILE A 8 3.90 -14.25 -58.63
C ILE A 8 2.94 -14.19 -57.43
N LEU A 9 1.69 -14.57 -57.72
CA LEU A 9 0.70 -15.06 -56.76
C LEU A 9 1.18 -16.40 -56.19
N LEU A 10 1.18 -16.54 -54.86
CA LEU A 10 0.92 -17.83 -54.22
C LEU A 10 0.07 -17.61 -52.97
N ALA A 11 -1.21 -17.94 -53.12
CA ALA A 11 -2.08 -18.28 -52.00
C ALA A 11 -1.55 -19.56 -51.34
N SER A 12 -1.41 -19.56 -50.02
CA SER A 12 -1.34 -20.79 -49.23
C SER A 12 -2.17 -20.63 -47.97
N SER A 13 -3.41 -21.05 -48.17
CA SER A 13 -4.44 -21.42 -47.22
C SER A 13 -3.94 -22.44 -46.17
N LEU A 14 -4.38 -22.21 -44.93
CA LEU A 14 -4.60 -23.14 -43.82
C LEU A 14 -3.42 -23.97 -43.27
N LEU A 15 -3.07 -23.67 -42.01
CA LEU A 15 -3.33 -24.60 -40.89
C LEU A 15 -3.26 -23.81 -39.58
N VAL A 16 -4.44 -23.48 -39.04
CA VAL A 16 -4.63 -23.09 -37.64
C VAL A 16 -4.63 -24.38 -36.84
N PRO A 17 -3.62 -24.69 -36.01
CA PRO A 17 -3.79 -25.70 -34.98
C PRO A 17 -4.66 -25.08 -33.88
N MET A 18 -5.91 -25.53 -33.87
CA MET A 18 -6.84 -25.37 -32.76
C MET A 18 -6.29 -26.18 -31.58
N LEU A 19 -5.43 -25.55 -30.76
CA LEU A 19 -5.06 -26.10 -29.46
C LEU A 19 -6.22 -25.85 -28.50
N LEU A 20 -7.17 -26.80 -28.52
CA LEU A 20 -8.03 -27.11 -27.38
C LEU A 20 -7.15 -27.55 -26.22
N VAL A 21 -6.63 -26.59 -25.45
CA VAL A 21 -6.13 -26.85 -24.11
C VAL A 21 -7.32 -26.74 -23.17
N GLY A 22 -7.73 -27.90 -22.67
CA GLY A 22 -8.90 -28.06 -21.82
C GLY A 22 -8.78 -27.29 -20.50
N CYS A 23 -9.94 -26.89 -19.99
CA CYS A 23 -10.09 -26.58 -18.58
C CYS A 23 -9.81 -27.86 -17.79
N ALA A 24 -8.57 -28.03 -17.32
CA ALA A 24 -8.30 -28.98 -16.25
C ALA A 24 -9.10 -28.53 -15.03
N GLN A 25 -10.08 -29.35 -14.63
CA GLN A 25 -10.75 -29.19 -13.35
C GLN A 25 -9.70 -29.09 -12.25
N GLN A 26 -9.83 -28.02 -11.47
CA GLN A 26 -9.18 -27.89 -10.18
C GLN A 26 -9.51 -29.14 -9.35
N PRO A 27 -8.54 -29.84 -8.74
CA PRO A 27 -8.86 -30.75 -7.66
C PRO A 27 -9.45 -29.89 -6.54
N THR A 28 -10.77 -29.98 -6.38
CA THR A 28 -11.47 -29.66 -5.15
C THR A 28 -10.80 -30.48 -4.05
N SER A 29 -9.95 -29.83 -3.28
CA SER A 29 -9.54 -30.38 -1.99
C SER A 29 -10.82 -30.59 -1.16
N PRO A 30 -11.02 -31.80 -0.59
CA PRO A 30 -12.09 -31.98 0.38
C PRO A 30 -11.80 -31.08 1.59
N PRO A 31 -12.80 -30.45 2.22
CA PRO A 31 -12.60 -29.98 3.58
C PRO A 31 -12.31 -31.24 4.40
N SER A 32 -11.07 -31.41 4.82
CA SER A 32 -10.76 -32.34 5.89
C SER A 32 -11.48 -31.81 7.12
N ALA A 33 -12.66 -32.39 7.37
CA ALA A 33 -13.23 -32.47 8.69
C ALA A 33 -12.22 -33.23 9.55
N THR A 34 -11.34 -32.49 10.19
CA THR A 34 -10.86 -32.87 11.52
C THR A 34 -11.39 -31.79 12.45
N GLU A 35 -12.63 -32.04 12.83
CA GLU A 35 -13.21 -31.56 14.07
C GLU A 35 -12.25 -31.92 15.21
N MET A 36 -11.55 -30.90 15.72
CA MET A 36 -10.86 -30.99 17.00
C MET A 36 -11.47 -29.89 17.87
N PRO A 37 -12.08 -30.24 19.02
CA PRO A 37 -12.67 -29.26 19.90
C PRO A 37 -11.60 -28.33 20.45
N ALA A 38 -11.89 -27.03 20.44
CA ALA A 38 -11.18 -26.04 21.22
C ALA A 38 -11.30 -26.41 22.71
N SER A 39 -10.29 -27.07 23.26
CA SER A 39 -10.17 -27.27 24.70
C SER A 39 -9.53 -26.05 25.34
N SER A 40 -10.37 -25.36 26.12
CA SER A 40 -10.06 -24.72 27.40
C SER A 40 -8.76 -23.91 27.50
N SER A 41 -8.87 -22.59 27.30
CA SER A 41 -8.04 -21.64 28.06
C SER A 41 -8.66 -21.46 29.45
N PRO A 42 -7.99 -21.80 30.56
CA PRO A 42 -8.55 -21.73 31.89
C PRO A 42 -8.28 -20.37 32.53
N GLU A 43 -8.65 -19.25 31.90
CA GLU A 43 -8.45 -17.93 32.53
C GLU A 43 -9.47 -16.86 32.13
N ALA A 44 -10.66 -17.28 31.69
CA ALA A 44 -11.80 -16.39 31.47
C ALA A 44 -12.79 -16.37 32.65
N LYS A 45 -12.32 -16.62 33.89
CA LYS A 45 -13.14 -16.44 35.09
C LYS A 45 -12.61 -15.25 35.89
N ALA A 46 -13.53 -14.29 36.07
CA ALA A 46 -13.44 -13.10 36.92
C ALA A 46 -12.80 -11.85 36.31
N LEU A 47 -13.41 -11.32 35.24
CA LEU A 47 -13.53 -9.87 35.12
C LEU A 47 -14.99 -9.48 35.40
N VAL A 48 -15.28 -9.19 36.67
CA VAL A 48 -16.55 -8.59 37.08
C VAL A 48 -16.48 -7.12 36.70
N ILE A 49 -17.24 -6.72 35.67
CA ILE A 49 -17.46 -5.31 35.37
C ILE A 49 -18.42 -4.80 36.46
N PRO A 50 -18.01 -3.89 37.36
CA PRO A 50 -18.92 -3.37 38.38
C PRO A 50 -20.02 -2.55 37.70
N SER A 51 -21.28 -2.90 37.98
CA SER A 51 -22.42 -2.08 37.58
C SER A 51 -22.34 -0.74 38.31
N ARG A 52 -22.42 0.34 37.53
CA ARG A 52 -22.38 1.73 38.01
C ARG A 52 -23.61 1.97 38.89
N GLY A 53 -23.42 1.91 40.21
CA GLY A 53 -24.45 2.24 41.19
C GLY A 53 -24.93 3.70 41.05
N PRO A 54 -26.13 4.03 41.55
CA PRO A 54 -26.69 5.37 41.41
C PRO A 54 -25.81 6.40 42.12
N SER A 55 -25.55 7.48 41.38
CA SER A 55 -24.71 8.61 41.79
C SER A 55 -25.17 9.18 43.13
N ARG A 56 -24.39 8.93 44.18
CA ARG A 56 -24.56 9.56 45.49
C ARG A 56 -24.21 11.04 45.29
N ARG A 57 -25.24 11.90 45.23
CA ARG A 57 -25.07 13.35 45.27
C ARG A 57 -24.38 13.71 46.58
N MET A 58 -23.07 13.90 46.52
CA MET A 58 -22.32 14.51 47.60
C MET A 58 -22.59 16.01 47.49
N MET A 59 -23.43 16.54 48.39
CA MET A 59 -23.51 17.99 48.59
C MET A 59 -22.18 18.42 49.19
N SER A 60 -21.26 18.90 48.35
CA SER A 60 -20.13 19.68 48.82
C SER A 60 -20.64 21.09 49.13
N GLU A 61 -20.55 21.51 50.38
CA GLU A 61 -20.79 22.89 50.79
C GLU A 61 -19.97 23.83 49.91
N ALA A 62 -20.66 24.76 49.27
CA ALA A 62 -20.06 25.81 48.48
C ALA A 62 -19.28 26.76 49.40
N ARG A 63 -17.94 26.67 49.38
CA ARG A 63 -17.10 27.82 49.70
C ARG A 63 -16.81 28.55 48.40
N PHE A 64 -17.55 29.63 48.22
CA PHE A 64 -17.34 30.64 47.20
C PHE A 64 -15.93 31.24 47.36
N ILE A 65 -15.06 30.99 46.39
CA ILE A 65 -13.98 31.91 46.06
C ILE A 65 -14.44 32.64 44.79
N HIS A 66 -14.77 33.93 44.94
CA HIS A 66 -15.03 34.82 43.82
C HIS A 66 -13.72 35.13 43.09
N GLN A 67 -13.71 34.89 41.77
CA GLN A 67 -12.98 35.58 40.67
C GLN A 67 -12.49 34.54 39.66
N ALA A 68 -12.45 34.78 38.36
CA ALA A 68 -13.12 35.68 37.43
C ALA A 68 -12.74 35.13 36.05
N GLY A 69 -13.71 34.93 35.16
CA GLY A 69 -13.48 34.87 33.72
C GLY A 69 -12.48 33.86 33.18
N MET A 70 -12.76 32.55 33.31
CA MET A 70 -12.33 31.59 32.31
C MET A 70 -13.57 30.87 31.80
N THR A 71 -14.13 31.39 30.71
CA THR A 71 -15.05 30.63 29.88
C THR A 71 -14.28 29.42 29.38
N SER A 72 -14.46 28.28 30.05
CA SER A 72 -14.13 26.98 29.50
C SER A 72 -14.97 26.83 28.25
N THR A 73 -14.45 27.25 27.10
CA THR A 73 -14.92 26.82 25.79
C THR A 73 -14.66 25.33 25.73
N GLN A 74 -15.67 24.60 26.21
CA GLN A 74 -15.87 23.19 25.96
C GLN A 74 -15.91 23.04 24.44
N HIS A 75 -14.73 22.82 23.84
CA HIS A 75 -14.63 22.54 22.42
C HIS A 75 -15.23 21.15 22.24
N ASP A 76 -16.42 21.10 21.65
CA ASP A 76 -17.05 19.88 21.19
C ASP A 76 -16.17 19.26 20.08
N VAL A 77 -15.18 18.45 20.46
CA VAL A 77 -14.27 17.70 19.55
C VAL A 77 -15.03 16.63 18.73
N ALA A 78 -16.34 16.49 18.92
CA ALA A 78 -17.13 15.40 18.34
C ALA A 78 -17.58 15.62 16.88
N LYS A 79 -17.22 16.73 16.22
CA LYS A 79 -17.87 17.16 14.97
C LYS A 79 -17.14 16.90 13.66
N ASP A 80 -15.92 16.34 13.67
CA ASP A 80 -15.09 16.32 12.46
C ASP A 80 -14.57 14.92 12.05
N PHE A 81 -15.18 13.86 12.56
CA PHE A 81 -14.84 12.51 12.09
C PHE A 81 -15.74 12.14 10.90
N PRO A 82 -15.15 11.74 9.75
CA PRO A 82 -15.95 11.31 8.60
C PRO A 82 -16.77 10.08 8.97
N THR A 83 -18.08 10.16 8.75
CA THR A 83 -18.98 9.01 8.91
C THR A 83 -18.69 8.00 7.80
N VAL A 84 -18.32 6.77 8.16
CA VAL A 84 -18.01 5.70 7.20
C VAL A 84 -19.28 4.91 6.89
N GLU A 85 -19.69 4.90 5.63
CA GLU A 85 -20.82 4.09 5.18
C GLU A 85 -20.44 2.60 5.19
N VAL A 86 -21.28 1.80 5.85
CA VAL A 86 -21.06 0.36 6.03
C VAL A 86 -22.29 -0.41 5.56
N TRP A 87 -22.05 -1.46 4.79
CA TRP A 87 -23.04 -2.44 4.39
C TRP A 87 -22.91 -3.70 5.24
N ARG A 88 -24.03 -4.19 5.75
CA ARG A 88 -24.05 -5.44 6.54
C ARG A 88 -24.27 -6.62 5.61
N SER A 89 -23.20 -7.34 5.27
CA SER A 89 -23.28 -8.53 4.41
C SER A 89 -23.76 -9.79 5.14
N SER A 90 -23.54 -9.87 6.45
CA SER A 90 -23.95 -11.01 7.29
C SER A 90 -24.30 -10.56 8.70
N ARG A 91 -24.82 -11.47 9.55
CA ARG A 91 -25.25 -11.13 10.92
C ARG A 91 -24.11 -10.57 11.78
N TYR A 92 -22.86 -10.85 11.46
CA TYR A 92 -21.69 -10.37 12.19
C TYR A 92 -20.64 -9.68 11.30
N GLN A 93 -20.98 -9.40 10.03
CA GLN A 93 -20.04 -8.84 9.08
C GLN A 93 -20.54 -7.50 8.57
N LEU A 94 -19.75 -6.47 8.83
CA LEU A 94 -19.87 -5.13 8.27
C LEU A 94 -18.74 -4.96 7.27
N VAL A 95 -19.07 -4.49 6.07
CA VAL A 95 -18.12 -4.18 5.01
C VAL A 95 -18.28 -2.71 4.67
N THR A 96 -17.18 -1.96 4.68
CA THR A 96 -17.19 -0.58 4.22
C THR A 96 -17.47 -0.54 2.72
N THR A 97 -18.45 0.27 2.30
CA THR A 97 -18.79 0.43 0.87
C THR A 97 -17.91 1.46 0.17
N SER A 98 -17.21 2.28 0.95
CA SER A 98 -16.29 3.29 0.47
C SER A 98 -14.96 2.66 0.05
N ALA A 99 -14.37 3.13 -1.06
CA ALA A 99 -13.02 2.73 -1.46
C ALA A 99 -12.01 2.95 -0.31
N THR A 100 -11.13 1.98 -0.12
CA THR A 100 -10.03 2.06 0.86
C THR A 100 -9.04 3.16 0.47
N LEU A 101 -8.21 3.62 1.42
CA LEU A 101 -7.19 4.65 1.14
C LEU A 101 -6.27 4.23 -0.01
N ALA A 102 -5.77 3.00 0.02
CA ALA A 102 -4.92 2.42 -1.03
C ALA A 102 -5.59 2.33 -2.41
N GLN A 103 -6.92 2.24 -2.47
CA GLN A 103 -7.67 2.26 -3.73
C GLN A 103 -7.88 3.68 -4.26
N ARG A 104 -8.00 4.68 -3.37
CA ARG A 104 -8.15 6.09 -3.74
C ARG A 104 -6.82 6.73 -4.10
N ASP A 105 -5.79 6.50 -3.29
CA ASP A 105 -4.40 6.86 -3.56
C ASP A 105 -3.60 5.57 -3.70
N LEU A 106 -3.26 5.22 -4.94
CA LEU A 106 -2.48 4.03 -5.23
C LEU A 106 -1.08 4.08 -4.61
N LEU A 107 -0.54 5.25 -4.22
CA LEU A 107 0.75 5.32 -3.53
C LEU A 107 0.67 4.89 -2.06
N GLU A 108 -0.53 4.76 -1.51
CA GLU A 108 -0.78 4.27 -0.15
C GLU A 108 -1.06 2.75 -0.12
N GLN A 109 -0.96 2.08 -1.27
CA GLN A 109 -1.06 0.63 -1.31
C GLN A 109 0.11 -0.05 -0.60
N LEU A 110 -0.17 -1.14 0.11
CA LEU A 110 0.86 -1.91 0.80
C LEU A 110 1.63 -2.77 -0.19
N VAL A 111 2.96 -2.59 -0.21
CA VAL A 111 3.86 -3.36 -1.07
C VAL A 111 4.90 -4.09 -0.24
N GLN A 112 5.44 -5.16 -0.83
CA GLN A 112 6.56 -5.89 -0.27
C GLN A 112 7.57 -6.24 -1.36
N LEU A 113 8.82 -5.87 -1.15
CA LEU A 113 9.92 -6.14 -2.05
C LEU A 113 10.73 -7.33 -1.55
N ARG A 114 11.01 -8.29 -2.43
CA ARG A 114 11.87 -9.44 -2.13
C ARG A 114 12.77 -9.76 -3.32
N PHE A 115 14.06 -9.57 -3.13
CA PHE A 115 15.09 -10.02 -4.06
C PHE A 115 15.83 -11.26 -3.52
N PRO A 116 16.07 -12.28 -4.35
CA PRO A 116 16.97 -13.36 -3.98
C PRO A 116 18.38 -12.82 -3.79
N GLY A 117 19.08 -13.26 -2.74
CA GLY A 117 20.43 -12.78 -2.41
C GLY A 117 21.53 -13.19 -3.40
N THR A 118 21.22 -14.09 -4.33
CA THR A 118 22.18 -14.72 -5.25
C THR A 118 22.51 -13.87 -6.47
N ILE A 119 21.67 -12.89 -6.81
CA ILE A 119 21.81 -12.10 -8.04
C ILE A 119 22.14 -10.65 -7.64
N PRO A 120 23.16 -10.01 -8.24
CA PRO A 120 23.37 -8.57 -8.07
C PRO A 120 22.14 -7.82 -8.59
N ALA A 121 21.63 -6.87 -7.81
CA ALA A 121 20.49 -6.05 -8.17
C ALA A 121 20.89 -4.59 -8.04
N THR A 122 20.35 -3.74 -8.92
CA THR A 122 20.51 -2.29 -8.86
C THR A 122 19.33 -1.65 -8.14
N VAL A 123 19.48 -0.37 -7.76
CA VAL A 123 18.36 0.44 -7.26
C VAL A 123 17.27 0.54 -8.33
N GLU A 124 17.62 0.65 -9.61
CA GLU A 124 16.65 0.69 -10.71
C GLU A 124 15.80 -0.59 -10.78
N ASP A 125 16.44 -1.75 -10.63
CA ASP A 125 15.74 -3.05 -10.57
C ASP A 125 14.77 -3.09 -9.40
N ALA A 126 15.19 -2.58 -8.24
CA ALA A 126 14.35 -2.52 -7.05
C ALA A 126 13.14 -1.61 -7.20
N LEU A 127 13.34 -0.43 -7.79
CA LEU A 127 12.26 0.50 -8.10
C LEU A 127 11.27 -0.13 -9.08
N ARG A 128 11.75 -0.70 -10.18
CA ARG A 128 10.89 -1.38 -11.16
C ARG A 128 10.14 -2.57 -10.58
N GLN A 129 10.81 -3.38 -9.76
CA GLN A 129 10.18 -4.52 -9.10
C GLN A 129 9.10 -4.09 -8.11
N THR A 130 9.35 -3.03 -7.35
CA THR A 130 8.38 -2.49 -6.37
C THR A 130 7.15 -1.89 -7.06
N LEU A 131 7.33 -1.33 -8.25
CA LEU A 131 6.26 -0.75 -9.05
C LEU A 131 5.42 -1.78 -9.83
N ARG A 132 5.81 -3.06 -9.88
CA ARG A 132 5.04 -4.10 -10.56
C ARG A 132 3.63 -4.19 -9.99
N ASP A 133 2.65 -4.27 -10.88
CA ASP A 133 1.22 -4.41 -10.55
C ASP A 133 0.61 -3.25 -9.73
N THR A 134 1.36 -2.17 -9.48
CA THR A 134 0.89 -0.99 -8.73
C THR A 134 0.11 0.01 -9.60
N GLY A 135 0.24 -0.11 -10.92
CA GLY A 135 -0.29 0.85 -11.90
C GLY A 135 0.59 2.07 -12.15
N PHE A 136 1.77 2.16 -11.52
CA PHE A 136 2.79 3.18 -11.80
C PHE A 136 4.00 2.57 -12.54
N THR A 137 4.72 3.42 -13.28
CA THR A 137 5.96 3.06 -13.96
C THR A 137 7.09 4.03 -13.62
N LEU A 138 8.34 3.57 -13.73
CA LEU A 138 9.52 4.39 -13.43
C LEU A 138 9.87 5.25 -14.66
N CYS A 139 10.11 6.55 -14.44
CA CYS A 139 10.59 7.43 -15.50
C CYS A 139 11.97 6.98 -16.01
N PRO A 140 12.24 7.06 -17.33
CA PRO A 140 13.60 6.89 -17.83
C PRO A 140 14.53 7.94 -17.22
N PRO A 141 15.84 7.66 -17.12
CA PRO A 141 16.80 8.63 -16.59
C PRO A 141 16.82 9.88 -17.49
N GLN A 142 16.44 11.03 -16.93
CA GLN A 142 16.40 12.31 -17.65
C GLN A 142 17.75 13.04 -17.68
N GLY A 143 18.74 12.56 -16.93
CA GLY A 143 20.06 13.17 -16.86
C GLY A 143 21.04 12.32 -16.05
N VAL A 144 22.27 12.81 -15.95
CA VAL A 144 23.37 12.15 -15.20
C VAL A 144 22.99 11.82 -13.76
N PRO A 145 22.33 12.71 -12.99
CA PRO A 145 21.99 12.40 -11.60
C PRO A 145 21.11 11.14 -11.48
N GLN A 146 20.05 11.04 -12.28
CA GLN A 146 19.14 9.89 -12.24
C GLN A 146 19.85 8.61 -12.66
N SER A 147 20.69 8.66 -13.70
CA SER A 147 21.50 7.52 -14.12
C SER A 147 22.41 7.00 -13.00
N LEU A 148 22.98 7.90 -12.19
CA LEU A 148 23.78 7.52 -11.03
C LEU A 148 22.94 6.84 -9.94
N LEU A 149 21.76 7.38 -9.61
CA LEU A 149 20.85 6.74 -8.66
C LEU A 149 20.49 5.32 -9.11
N TYR A 150 20.06 5.20 -10.36
CA TYR A 150 19.55 3.96 -10.94
C TYR A 150 20.64 2.89 -11.02
N GLY A 151 21.87 3.29 -11.37
CA GLY A 151 23.02 2.39 -11.45
C GLY A 151 23.61 1.94 -10.10
N ASN A 152 23.16 2.51 -8.97
CA ASN A 152 23.70 2.13 -7.67
C ASN A 152 23.37 0.65 -7.34
N PRO A 153 24.30 -0.09 -6.71
CA PRO A 153 24.01 -1.43 -6.24
C PRO A 153 22.96 -1.39 -5.12
N LEU A 154 22.03 -2.34 -5.13
CA LEU A 154 20.99 -2.45 -4.11
C LEU A 154 21.60 -2.91 -2.77
N PRO A 155 21.50 -2.11 -1.68
CA PRO A 155 21.99 -2.50 -0.37
C PRO A 155 21.33 -3.79 0.13
N ALA A 156 22.08 -4.62 0.87
CA ALA A 156 21.58 -5.91 1.37
C ALA A 156 20.28 -5.78 2.20
N VAL A 157 20.19 -4.74 3.03
CA VAL A 157 19.00 -4.43 3.84
C VAL A 157 17.76 -4.09 2.98
N HIS A 158 17.96 -3.53 1.78
CA HIS A 158 16.86 -3.18 0.87
C HIS A 158 16.41 -4.36 -0.02
N ARG A 159 17.09 -5.51 0.03
CA ARG A 159 16.65 -6.72 -0.70
C ARG A 159 15.36 -7.30 -0.14
N ARG A 160 14.97 -6.93 1.09
CA ARG A 160 13.71 -7.33 1.72
C ARG A 160 13.11 -6.11 2.40
N LEU A 161 12.10 -5.50 1.77
CA LEU A 161 11.37 -4.36 2.33
C LEU A 161 9.89 -4.72 2.48
N GLY A 162 9.27 -4.27 3.58
CA GLY A 162 7.83 -4.29 3.77
C GLY A 162 7.30 -5.44 4.66
N PRO A 163 5.98 -5.47 4.92
CA PRO A 163 4.93 -4.67 4.29
C PRO A 163 4.92 -3.19 4.75
N MET A 164 4.86 -2.26 3.79
CA MET A 164 4.77 -0.80 4.02
C MET A 164 4.08 -0.11 2.83
N PRO A 165 3.65 1.16 2.93
CA PRO A 165 3.10 1.92 1.82
C PRO A 165 4.07 2.08 0.65
N LEU A 166 3.56 2.08 -0.59
CA LEU A 166 4.36 2.21 -1.81
C LEU A 166 5.20 3.49 -1.84
N ARG A 167 4.61 4.63 -1.43
CA ARG A 167 5.31 5.91 -1.30
C ARG A 167 6.55 5.82 -0.42
N GLU A 168 6.40 5.15 0.73
CA GLU A 168 7.48 4.99 1.70
C GLU A 168 8.57 4.09 1.13
N ALA A 169 8.20 2.94 0.56
CA ALA A 169 9.14 2.01 -0.06
C ALA A 169 9.99 2.69 -1.16
N LEU A 170 9.35 3.48 -2.04
CA LEU A 170 10.03 4.21 -3.12
C LEU A 170 10.95 5.32 -2.60
N THR A 171 10.60 5.95 -1.48
CA THR A 171 11.46 6.96 -0.83
C THR A 171 12.67 6.31 -0.16
N VAL A 172 12.47 5.17 0.53
CA VAL A 172 13.55 4.40 1.16
C VAL A 172 14.55 3.88 0.13
N LEU A 173 14.06 3.38 -1.01
CA LEU A 173 14.92 2.88 -2.09
C LEU A 173 15.79 3.96 -2.71
N ALA A 174 15.24 5.18 -2.87
CA ALA A 174 16.00 6.29 -3.44
C ALA A 174 16.96 6.92 -2.42
N GLY A 175 16.57 6.97 -1.14
CA GLY A 175 17.36 7.56 -0.07
C GLY A 175 17.07 9.06 0.15
N SER A 176 17.62 9.61 1.23
CA SER A 176 17.27 10.95 1.73
C SER A 176 17.68 12.12 0.85
N THR A 177 18.65 11.93 -0.05
CA THR A 177 19.16 12.95 -0.98
C THR A 177 18.24 13.18 -2.17
N TRP A 178 17.32 12.25 -2.42
CA TRP A 178 16.42 12.27 -3.56
C TRP A 178 15.01 12.64 -3.13
N GLU A 179 14.32 13.32 -4.04
CA GLU A 179 12.90 13.61 -3.92
C GLU A 179 12.14 12.88 -5.01
N MET A 180 11.15 12.11 -4.58
CA MET A 180 10.19 11.44 -5.45
C MET A 180 9.21 12.46 -6.03
N GLN A 181 9.07 12.47 -7.35
CA GLN A 181 8.09 13.25 -8.09
C GLN A 181 7.11 12.28 -8.75
N VAL A 182 5.82 12.61 -8.71
CA VAL A 182 4.77 11.73 -9.23
C VAL A 182 3.98 12.49 -10.27
N ASP A 183 3.88 11.91 -11.45
CA ASP A 183 2.90 12.31 -12.45
C ASP A 183 1.67 11.38 -12.33
N PRO A 184 0.55 11.84 -11.74
CA PRO A 184 -0.64 11.02 -11.58
C PRO A 184 -1.37 10.77 -12.90
N ILE A 185 -1.15 11.60 -13.93
CA ILE A 185 -1.80 11.49 -15.23
C ILE A 185 -1.08 10.42 -16.06
N ALA A 186 0.24 10.58 -16.24
CA ALA A 186 1.06 9.61 -16.97
C ALA A 186 1.35 8.33 -16.17
N ARG A 187 1.01 8.32 -14.87
CA ARG A 187 1.31 7.23 -13.93
C ARG A 187 2.81 6.93 -13.88
N LEU A 188 3.58 8.00 -13.72
CA LEU A 188 5.03 7.94 -13.68
C LEU A 188 5.58 8.38 -12.32
N VAL A 189 6.65 7.70 -11.89
CA VAL A 189 7.47 8.08 -10.75
C VAL A 189 8.84 8.51 -11.25
N CYS A 190 9.19 9.77 -11.02
CA CYS A 190 10.47 10.37 -11.37
C CYS A 190 11.23 10.73 -10.09
N TYR A 191 12.53 10.97 -10.22
CA TYR A 191 13.37 11.45 -9.12
C TYR A 191 14.11 12.73 -9.50
N ARG A 192 14.15 13.66 -8.55
CA ARG A 192 14.98 14.87 -8.60
C ARG A 192 15.89 14.93 -7.39
N LEU A 193 17.03 15.60 -7.53
CA LEU A 193 17.89 15.87 -6.39
C LEU A 193 17.17 16.86 -5.46
N ARG A 194 17.27 16.65 -4.15
CA ARG A 194 16.84 17.67 -3.19
C ARG A 194 17.82 18.83 -3.23
N ASP A 195 17.30 20.05 -3.23
CA ASP A 195 18.11 21.24 -2.96
C ASP A 195 18.48 21.18 -1.48
N GLN A 196 19.58 20.48 -1.17
CA GLN A 196 20.12 20.52 0.17
C GLN A 196 20.94 21.80 0.28
N PRO A 197 20.50 22.81 1.06
CA PRO A 197 21.38 23.90 1.40
C PRO A 197 22.58 23.25 2.07
N LEU A 198 23.77 23.46 1.51
CA LEU A 198 25.02 22.96 2.04
C LEU A 198 25.15 23.48 3.47
N ALA A 199 24.67 22.70 4.44
CA ALA A 199 24.86 22.96 5.84
C ALA A 199 26.33 22.64 6.14
N MET A 200 27.16 23.64 5.85
CA MET A 200 28.45 23.96 6.44
C MET A 200 29.21 22.76 7.00
N ARG A 201 30.02 22.12 6.13
CA ARG A 201 31.10 21.23 6.56
C ARG A 201 32.23 22.13 7.10
N ARG A 202 32.23 22.38 8.41
CA ARG A 202 33.41 22.85 9.16
C ARG A 202 34.28 21.66 9.52
#